data_AF-A0A2E1V1S7-F1
#
_entry.id   AF-A0A2E1V1S7-F1
#
_cell.length_a   1.000
_cell.length_b   1.000
_cell.length_c   1.000
_cell.angle_alpha   90.00
_cell.angle_beta   90.00
_cell.angle_gamma   90.00
#
_symmetry.space_group_name_H-M   'P 1'
#
loop_
_entity.id
_entity.type
_entity.pdbx_description
1 polymer ?
#
loop_
_entity_poly.entity_id
_entity_poly.type
_entity_poly.pdbx_seq_one_letter_code
_entity_poly.pdbx_strand_id
1 'polypeptide(L)'
;MQPFLAPLLLLAVAAGSTMSVAAFATFRGPDPLSANPSAFQVVSSTPQQVQLDPAGQALRLSATNRETGQRIEERFSLDRVAVGTSGLKGIKPAEGESLFLYQISPDDLNRYSRVQEQVNMWHPVRVSTRQIVSMSVVPSGCIVADTAAEDRLTTFWLSVDDGDSFAPMDRRIDPVQLAANAGEAETVQTC
;
A
#
# COMPACT_ATOMS: atom_id res chain seq x y z
N MET A 1 7.34 -29.07 -46.12
CA MET A 1 8.34 -28.49 -45.20
C MET A 1 7.60 -27.52 -44.28
N GLN A 2 7.27 -27.98 -43.07
CA GLN A 2 6.70 -27.14 -42.00
C GLN A 2 7.85 -26.53 -41.20
N PRO A 3 7.83 -25.22 -40.91
CA PRO A 3 8.48 -24.71 -39.72
C PRO A 3 7.49 -24.72 -38.55
N PHE A 4 7.67 -25.71 -37.68
CA PHE A 4 7.33 -25.65 -36.25
C PHE A 4 8.33 -24.71 -35.54
N LEU A 5 7.96 -24.25 -34.34
CA LEU A 5 8.77 -23.60 -33.29
C LEU A 5 8.84 -22.07 -33.30
N ALA A 6 7.91 -21.45 -32.58
CA ALA A 6 8.22 -20.36 -31.65
C ALA A 6 7.18 -20.35 -30.51
N PRO A 7 7.40 -21.10 -29.42
CA PRO A 7 6.52 -21.09 -28.26
C PRO A 7 6.88 -19.93 -27.31
N LEU A 8 5.83 -19.42 -26.65
CA LEU A 8 5.84 -18.89 -25.28
C LEU A 8 7.15 -18.23 -24.79
N LEU A 9 7.24 -16.91 -24.93
CA LEU A 9 8.22 -16.12 -24.16
C LEU A 9 7.67 -14.72 -23.89
N LEU A 10 6.51 -14.66 -23.23
CA LEU A 10 5.95 -13.43 -22.66
C LEU A 10 5.41 -13.72 -21.25
N LEU A 11 6.29 -14.21 -20.37
CA LEU A 11 6.14 -14.07 -18.93
C LEU A 11 6.97 -12.84 -18.51
N ALA A 12 6.47 -11.66 -18.86
CA ALA A 12 6.95 -10.42 -18.27
C ALA A 12 6.53 -10.43 -16.80
N VAL A 13 7.50 -10.65 -15.93
CA VAL A 13 7.36 -10.53 -14.49
C VAL A 13 6.93 -9.09 -14.20
N ALA A 14 5.64 -8.91 -13.91
CA ALA A 14 5.15 -7.73 -13.23
C ALA A 14 5.78 -7.74 -11.84
N ALA A 15 6.95 -7.13 -11.72
CA ALA A 15 7.55 -6.79 -10.43
C ALA A 15 6.72 -5.65 -9.83
N GLY A 16 5.53 -5.99 -9.33
CA GLY A 16 4.80 -5.13 -8.41
C GLY A 16 5.67 -4.99 -7.18
N SER A 17 6.04 -3.75 -6.86
CA SER A 17 6.82 -3.32 -5.70
C SER A 17 6.10 -3.68 -4.40
N THR A 18 6.03 -4.97 -4.09
CA THR A 18 5.42 -5.51 -2.89
C THR A 18 6.50 -5.52 -1.82
N MET A 19 6.42 -4.55 -0.90
CA MET A 19 7.30 -4.54 0.26
C MET A 19 6.93 -5.72 1.16
N SER A 20 7.84 -6.69 1.27
CA SER A 20 7.78 -7.73 2.30
C SER A 20 7.94 -7.08 3.67
N VAL A 21 7.11 -7.43 4.65
CA VAL A 21 7.22 -6.95 6.04
C VAL A 21 8.58 -7.26 6.67
N ALA A 22 9.33 -8.25 6.18
CA ALA A 22 10.72 -8.46 6.59
C ALA A 22 11.64 -7.25 6.26
N ALA A 23 11.33 -6.47 5.23
CA ALA A 23 11.99 -5.19 4.95
C ALA A 23 11.56 -4.10 5.94
N PHE A 24 10.31 -4.14 6.44
CA PHE A 24 9.83 -3.28 7.53
C PHE A 24 10.52 -3.57 8.86
N ALA A 25 10.82 -4.83 9.17
CA ALA A 25 11.58 -5.20 10.39
C ALA A 25 13.03 -4.65 10.40
N THR A 26 13.54 -4.19 9.25
CA THR A 26 14.84 -3.49 9.18
C THR A 26 14.73 -2.01 9.58
N PHE A 27 13.52 -1.44 9.55
CA PHE A 27 13.21 -0.17 10.20
C PHE A 27 12.97 -0.41 11.70
N ARG A 28 13.41 0.50 12.56
CA ARG A 28 13.26 0.40 14.04
C ARG A 28 11.81 0.51 14.54
N GLY A 29 10.83 0.42 13.64
CA GLY A 29 9.41 0.54 13.95
C GLY A 29 8.79 -0.78 14.41
N PRO A 30 7.61 -0.73 15.02
CA PRO A 30 6.87 -1.92 15.43
C PRO A 30 6.50 -2.81 14.22
N ASP A 31 6.41 -4.13 14.44
CA ASP A 31 5.96 -5.08 13.42
C ASP A 31 4.48 -4.82 13.09
N PRO A 32 4.10 -4.62 11.81
CA PRO A 32 2.71 -4.45 11.37
C PRO A 32 1.72 -5.51 11.87
N LEU A 33 2.17 -6.72 12.21
CA LEU A 33 1.31 -7.77 12.78
C LEU A 33 1.08 -7.64 14.29
N SER A 34 1.84 -6.77 14.96
CA SER A 34 1.79 -6.52 16.41
C SER A 34 1.36 -5.10 16.77
N ALA A 35 1.41 -4.18 15.81
CA ALA A 35 1.05 -2.78 15.99
C ALA A 35 -0.47 -2.62 16.16
N ASN A 36 -0.90 -1.62 16.95
CA ASN A 36 -2.32 -1.27 17.07
C ASN A 36 -2.83 -0.75 15.71
N PRO A 37 -3.93 -1.28 15.14
CA PRO A 37 -4.46 -0.82 13.86
C PRO A 37 -4.75 0.69 13.80
N SER A 38 -5.10 1.32 14.93
CA SER A 38 -5.35 2.77 14.96
C SER A 38 -4.08 3.61 14.80
N ALA A 39 -2.90 3.01 15.01
CA ALA A 39 -1.60 3.68 14.87
C ALA A 39 -1.09 3.71 13.43
N PHE A 40 -1.78 3.03 12.52
CA PHE A 40 -1.42 3.01 11.10
C PHE A 40 -1.77 4.35 10.47
N GLN A 41 -0.77 4.96 9.86
CA GLN A 41 -0.90 6.22 9.14
C GLN A 41 -0.31 6.08 7.75
N VAL A 42 -1.09 6.45 6.73
CA VAL A 42 -0.63 6.51 5.35
C VAL A 42 -0.52 7.97 4.94
N VAL A 43 0.63 8.36 4.39
CA VAL A 43 0.81 9.68 3.80
C VAL A 43 0.92 9.51 2.29
N SER A 44 0.24 10.37 1.53
CA SER A 44 0.50 10.54 0.11
C SER A 44 1.05 11.93 -0.18
N SER A 45 1.95 12.02 -1.14
CA SER A 45 2.40 13.27 -1.77
C SER A 45 2.04 13.18 -3.24
N THR A 46 1.14 14.06 -3.67
CA THR A 46 0.54 14.03 -5.00
C THR A 46 0.71 15.38 -5.68
N PRO A 47 1.02 15.42 -6.99
CA PRO A 47 1.02 16.66 -7.75
C PRO A 47 -0.42 17.19 -7.91
N GLN A 48 -0.58 18.49 -8.18
CA GLN A 48 -1.89 19.15 -8.27
C GLN A 48 -2.83 18.57 -9.35
N GLN A 49 -2.26 17.90 -10.35
CA GLN A 49 -2.98 17.23 -11.43
C GLN A 49 -3.62 15.90 -10.98
N VAL A 50 -3.35 15.46 -9.75
CA VAL A 50 -3.90 14.24 -9.14
C VAL A 50 -4.80 14.64 -7.98
N GLN A 51 -6.08 14.31 -8.10
CA GLN A 51 -7.08 14.54 -7.05
C GLN A 51 -7.49 13.19 -6.45
N LEU A 52 -6.80 12.79 -5.38
CA LEU A 52 -7.19 11.59 -4.64
C LEU A 52 -8.47 11.84 -3.84
N ASP A 53 -9.41 10.90 -3.92
CA ASP A 53 -10.65 10.95 -3.14
C ASP A 53 -10.32 10.80 -1.64
N PRO A 54 -10.74 11.76 -0.79
CA PRO A 54 -10.59 11.68 0.66
C PRO A 54 -11.13 10.40 1.29
N ALA A 55 -12.19 9.80 0.75
CA ALA A 55 -12.88 8.62 1.32
C ALA A 55 -12.64 7.33 0.51
N GLY A 56 -11.97 7.41 -0.65
CA GLY A 56 -11.83 6.29 -1.57
C GLY A 56 -10.54 5.48 -1.39
N GLN A 57 -9.59 5.94 -0.57
CA GLN A 57 -8.31 5.24 -0.41
C GLN A 57 -8.50 3.96 0.40
N ALA A 58 -7.73 2.92 0.08
CA ALA A 58 -7.71 1.69 0.88
C ALA A 58 -6.30 1.17 1.13
N LEU A 59 -6.10 0.54 2.28
CA LEU A 59 -4.92 -0.23 2.62
C LEU A 59 -5.21 -1.70 2.34
N ARG A 60 -4.46 -2.30 1.43
CA ARG A 60 -4.53 -3.74 1.17
C ARG A 60 -3.45 -4.46 1.96
N LEU A 61 -3.87 -5.45 2.74
CA LEU A 61 -3.00 -6.39 3.44
C LEU A 61 -3.12 -7.75 2.77
N SER A 62 -1.99 -8.36 2.44
CA SER A 62 -1.94 -9.76 2.00
C SER A 62 -0.94 -10.53 2.83
N ALA A 63 -1.33 -11.73 3.24
CA ALA A 63 -0.50 -12.64 4.00
C ALA A 63 -0.56 -14.03 3.37
N THR A 64 0.58 -14.70 3.26
CA THR A 64 0.66 -16.07 2.74
C THR A 64 1.51 -16.93 3.66
N ASN A 65 0.91 -18.00 4.18
CA ASN A 65 1.62 -19.09 4.85
C ASN A 65 2.24 -19.99 3.77
N ARG A 66 3.55 -19.89 3.57
CA ARG A 66 4.25 -20.66 2.52
C ARG A 66 4.23 -22.17 2.75
N GLU A 67 4.05 -22.63 3.98
CA GLU A 67 4.07 -24.06 4.31
C GLU A 67 2.73 -24.72 4.01
N THR A 68 1.63 -24.06 4.37
CA THR A 68 0.29 -24.60 4.17
C THR A 68 -0.35 -24.14 2.86
N GLY A 69 0.20 -23.10 2.22
CA GLY A 69 -0.42 -22.44 1.06
C GLY A 69 -1.61 -21.55 1.42
N GLN A 70 -1.96 -21.40 2.71
CA GLN A 70 -3.04 -20.52 3.14
C GLN A 70 -2.72 -19.07 2.78
N ARG A 71 -3.72 -18.36 2.24
CA ARG A 71 -3.62 -16.95 1.86
C ARG A 71 -4.79 -16.17 2.45
N ILE A 72 -4.50 -14.98 2.93
CA ILE A 72 -5.47 -13.95 3.30
C ILE A 72 -5.16 -12.72 2.47
N GLU A 73 -6.19 -12.07 1.94
CA GLU A 73 -6.10 -10.78 1.28
C GLU A 73 -7.31 -9.95 1.68
N GLU A 74 -7.06 -8.81 2.30
CA GLU A 74 -8.08 -7.95 2.88
C GLU A 74 -7.80 -6.49 2.54
N ARG A 75 -8.87 -5.70 2.46
CA ARG A 75 -8.81 -4.26 2.19
C ARG A 75 -9.49 -3.50 3.32
N PHE A 76 -8.83 -2.46 3.79
CA PHE A 76 -9.32 -1.60 4.86
C PHE A 76 -9.45 -0.19 4.33
N SER A 77 -10.60 0.42 4.56
CA SER A 77 -10.89 1.80 4.14
C SER A 77 -9.98 2.75 4.91
N LEU A 78 -9.54 3.80 4.23
CA LEU A 78 -8.68 4.83 4.82
C LEU A 78 -9.44 6.16 4.88
N ASP A 79 -9.56 6.72 6.08
CA ASP A 79 -10.18 8.02 6.31
C ASP A 79 -9.11 9.12 6.30
N ARG A 80 -9.38 10.21 5.56
CA ARG A 80 -8.50 11.37 5.54
C ARG A 80 -8.51 12.12 6.86
N VAL A 81 -7.33 12.40 7.39
CA VAL A 81 -7.10 13.18 8.61
C VAL A 81 -6.48 14.53 8.26
N ALA A 82 -6.86 15.57 8.99
CA ALA A 82 -6.25 16.89 8.83
C ALA A 82 -4.76 16.83 9.20
N VAL A 83 -3.89 17.27 8.29
CA VAL A 83 -2.45 17.38 8.55
C VAL A 83 -2.24 18.60 9.45
N GLY A 84 -1.95 18.38 10.74
CA GLY A 84 -1.52 19.46 11.64
C GLY A 84 -0.16 20.04 11.22
N THR A 85 0.16 21.26 11.67
CA THR A 85 1.38 22.01 11.31
C THR A 85 2.73 21.34 11.67
N SER A 86 2.70 20.22 12.40
CA SER A 86 3.89 19.52 12.90
C SER A 86 3.84 17.99 12.75
N GLY A 87 2.84 17.45 12.04
CA GLY A 87 2.46 16.03 12.17
C GLY A 87 3.31 15.00 11.43
N LEU A 88 4.07 15.39 10.41
CA LEU A 88 4.74 14.45 9.52
C LEU A 88 6.27 14.59 9.63
N LYS A 89 6.87 13.97 10.65
CA LYS A 89 8.32 14.02 10.89
C LYS A 89 9.08 13.55 9.65
N GLY A 90 9.79 14.48 9.00
CA GLY A 90 10.69 14.17 7.88
C GLY A 90 10.03 14.04 6.51
N ILE A 91 8.70 14.14 6.41
CA ILE A 91 8.00 14.21 5.12
C ILE A 91 7.62 15.66 4.84
N LYS A 92 8.04 16.16 3.68
CA LYS A 92 7.65 17.48 3.17
C LYS A 92 7.21 17.30 1.71
N PRO A 93 6.16 18.02 1.26
CA PRO A 93 5.80 18.01 -0.15
C PRO A 93 6.95 18.64 -0.95
N ALA A 94 7.18 18.15 -2.16
CA ALA A 94 7.94 18.92 -3.13
C ALA A 94 7.14 20.14 -3.59
N GLU A 95 7.81 21.07 -4.29
CA GLU A 95 7.13 22.21 -4.91
C GLU A 95 6.05 21.70 -5.89
N GLY A 96 4.82 22.22 -5.75
CA GLY A 96 3.69 21.80 -6.57
C GLY A 96 2.98 20.51 -6.11
N GLU A 97 3.40 19.89 -4.99
CA GLU A 97 2.73 18.73 -4.41
C GLU A 97 1.87 19.09 -3.19
N SER A 98 0.84 18.28 -2.96
CA SER A 98 -0.01 18.30 -1.77
C SER A 98 0.22 17.05 -0.93
N LEU A 99 0.28 17.21 0.39
CA LEU A 99 0.31 16.08 1.32
C LEU A 99 -1.09 15.77 1.84
N PHE A 100 -1.43 14.48 1.87
CA PHE A 100 -2.62 13.97 2.51
C PHE A 100 -2.24 12.88 3.50
N LEU A 101 -2.82 12.94 4.71
CA LEU A 101 -2.66 11.94 5.75
C LEU A 101 -3.97 11.15 5.87
N TYR A 102 -3.85 9.84 6.02
CA TYR A 102 -4.95 8.92 6.18
C TYR A 102 -4.70 7.96 7.33
N GLN A 103 -5.77 7.47 7.94
CA GLN A 103 -5.77 6.42 8.95
C GLN A 103 -6.76 5.31 8.57
N ILE A 104 -6.56 4.11 9.10
CA ILE A 104 -7.56 3.03 8.94
C ILE A 104 -8.88 3.50 9.55
N SER A 105 -9.96 3.37 8.77
CA SER A 105 -11.28 3.80 9.20
C SER A 105 -11.68 3.10 10.51
N PRO A 106 -12.31 3.81 11.47
CA PRO A 106 -12.75 3.23 12.73
C PRO A 106 -13.59 1.95 12.57
N ASP A 107 -14.39 1.88 11.51
CA ASP A 107 -15.24 0.73 11.20
C ASP A 107 -14.44 -0.53 10.85
N ASP A 108 -13.19 -0.37 10.39
CA ASP A 108 -12.32 -1.45 9.95
C ASP A 108 -11.29 -1.90 10.99
N LEU A 109 -11.10 -1.17 12.10
CA LEU A 109 -10.10 -1.48 13.13
C LEU A 109 -10.27 -2.88 13.74
N ASN A 110 -11.52 -3.25 14.06
CA ASN A 110 -11.85 -4.58 14.60
C ASN A 110 -11.64 -5.69 13.57
N ARG A 111 -11.88 -5.41 12.28
CA ARG A 111 -11.62 -6.36 11.20
C ARG A 111 -10.13 -6.57 11.01
N TYR A 112 -9.35 -5.49 11.00
CA TYR A 112 -7.88 -5.56 10.92
C TYR A 112 -7.28 -6.37 12.07
N SER A 113 -7.72 -6.11 13.31
CA SER A 113 -7.23 -6.83 14.50
C SER A 113 -7.45 -8.35 14.38
N ARG A 114 -8.61 -8.78 13.89
CA ARG A 114 -8.89 -10.21 13.65
C ARG A 114 -7.99 -10.82 12.58
N VAL A 115 -7.65 -10.06 11.54
CA VAL A 115 -6.71 -10.51 10.51
C VAL A 115 -5.30 -10.66 11.09
N GLN A 116 -4.86 -9.73 11.93
CA GLN A 116 -3.59 -9.86 12.66
C GLN A 116 -3.57 -11.12 13.53
N GLU A 117 -4.62 -11.37 14.31
CA GLU A 117 -4.76 -12.59 15.12
C GLU A 117 -4.69 -13.85 14.24
N GLN A 118 -5.40 -13.85 13.11
CA GLN A 118 -5.43 -14.99 12.19
C GLN A 118 -4.05 -15.29 11.58
N VAL A 119 -3.32 -14.25 11.15
CA VAL A 119 -1.96 -14.40 10.64
C VAL A 119 -1.00 -14.81 11.75
N ASN A 120 -1.16 -14.27 12.96
CA ASN A 120 -0.31 -14.64 14.10
C ASN A 120 -0.48 -16.11 14.51
N MET A 121 -1.67 -16.69 14.35
CA MET A 121 -1.90 -18.14 14.55
C MET A 121 -1.12 -19.03 13.58
N TRP A 122 -0.59 -18.50 12.47
CA TRP A 122 0.25 -19.27 11.54
C TRP A 122 1.67 -19.52 12.08
N HIS A 123 2.03 -18.99 13.25
CA HIS A 123 3.33 -19.27 13.89
C HIS A 123 3.29 -20.60 14.65
N PRO A 124 4.00 -21.65 14.19
CA PRO A 124 4.25 -22.79 15.06
C PRO A 124 5.24 -22.39 16.17
N VAL A 125 5.05 -22.95 17.37
CA VAL A 125 5.85 -22.73 18.60
C VAL A 125 7.36 -23.01 18.40
N ARG A 126 7.74 -23.65 17.29
CA ARG A 126 9.11 -23.92 16.88
C ARG A 126 9.15 -23.80 15.36
N VAL A 127 10.18 -23.15 14.83
CA VAL A 127 10.50 -22.89 13.40
C VAL A 127 10.13 -21.47 12.94
N SER A 128 11.15 -20.74 12.45
CA SER A 128 11.01 -19.44 11.78
C SER A 128 10.36 -19.65 10.41
N THR A 129 9.05 -19.87 10.38
CA THR A 129 8.34 -20.08 9.12
C THR A 129 8.23 -18.74 8.38
N ARG A 130 8.64 -18.76 7.11
CA ARG A 130 8.70 -17.58 6.22
C ARG A 130 7.29 -17.18 5.78
N GLN A 131 6.51 -16.61 6.68
CA GLN A 131 5.28 -15.90 6.31
C GLN A 131 5.69 -14.72 5.41
N ILE A 132 5.00 -14.54 4.29
CA ILE A 132 5.11 -13.29 3.53
C ILE A 132 3.91 -12.45 3.92
N VAL A 133 4.16 -11.29 4.50
CA VAL A 133 3.17 -10.24 4.63
C VAL A 133 3.57 -9.12 3.69
N SER A 134 2.60 -8.60 2.94
CA SER A 134 2.77 -7.46 2.05
C SER A 134 1.62 -6.49 2.26
N MET A 135 1.96 -5.22 2.29
CA MET A 135 1.01 -4.11 2.39
C MET A 135 1.13 -3.23 1.16
N SER A 136 0.02 -2.75 0.62
CA SER A 136 -0.01 -1.81 -0.51
C SER A 136 -1.17 -0.83 -0.36
N VAL A 137 -1.04 0.39 -0.86
CA VAL A 137 -2.17 1.32 -0.98
C VAL A 137 -2.91 1.04 -2.29
N VAL A 138 -4.23 1.07 -2.24
CA VAL A 138 -5.09 1.08 -3.42
C VAL A 138 -5.65 2.50 -3.56
N PRO A 139 -5.13 3.30 -4.51
CA PRO A 139 -5.55 4.68 -4.65
C PRO A 139 -6.92 4.78 -5.30
N SER A 140 -7.67 5.82 -4.96
CA SER A 140 -8.93 6.17 -5.62
C SER A 140 -9.01 7.67 -5.87
N GLY A 141 -9.74 8.09 -6.89
CA GLY A 141 -9.93 9.50 -7.21
C GLY A 141 -9.87 9.75 -8.70
N CYS A 142 -9.33 10.90 -9.09
CA CYS A 142 -9.24 11.25 -10.49
C CYS A 142 -7.93 11.98 -10.86
N ILE A 143 -7.59 11.88 -12.15
CA ILE A 143 -6.44 12.52 -12.79
C ILE A 143 -6.98 13.53 -13.79
N VAL A 144 -6.44 14.74 -13.80
CA VAL A 144 -6.78 15.76 -14.80
C VAL A 144 -6.48 15.22 -16.21
N ALA A 145 -7.41 15.40 -17.14
CA ALA A 145 -7.32 14.96 -18.52
C ALA A 145 -6.01 15.41 -19.17
N ASP A 146 -5.49 14.56 -20.06
CA ASP A 146 -4.23 14.79 -20.79
C ASP A 146 -2.97 14.97 -19.92
N THR A 147 -3.05 14.73 -18.61
CA THR A 147 -1.87 14.72 -17.73
C THR A 147 -0.96 13.54 -18.11
N ALA A 148 0.28 13.86 -18.49
CA ALA A 148 1.30 12.87 -18.80
C ALA A 148 1.64 12.01 -17.58
N ALA A 149 2.10 10.78 -17.81
CA ALA A 149 2.36 9.83 -16.73
C ALA A 149 3.45 10.33 -15.75
N GLU A 150 4.45 11.05 -16.27
CA GLU A 150 5.53 11.69 -15.52
C GLU A 150 5.07 12.83 -14.60
N ASP A 151 3.93 13.46 -14.90
CA ASP A 151 3.39 14.62 -14.18
C ASP A 151 2.31 14.23 -13.16
N ARG A 152 1.98 12.93 -13.05
CA ARG A 152 1.00 12.38 -12.09
C ARG A 152 1.60 11.38 -11.10
N LEU A 153 2.92 11.39 -10.94
CA LEU A 153 3.61 10.47 -10.04
C LEU A 153 3.34 10.82 -8.59
N THR A 154 2.85 9.83 -7.83
CA THR A 154 2.52 9.94 -6.41
C THR A 154 3.54 9.16 -5.57
N THR A 155 3.80 9.61 -4.35
CA THR A 155 4.56 8.82 -3.37
C THR A 155 3.69 8.51 -2.17
N PHE A 156 3.74 7.27 -1.70
CA PHE A 156 3.04 6.80 -0.51
C PHE A 156 4.04 6.38 0.57
N TRP A 157 3.76 6.76 1.81
CA TRP A 157 4.49 6.32 2.99
C TRP A 157 3.54 5.69 4.00
N LEU A 158 4.06 4.75 4.78
CA LEU A 158 3.36 4.09 5.86
C LEU A 158 4.13 4.29 7.17
N SER A 159 3.39 4.66 8.19
CA SER A 159 3.77 4.60 9.59
C SER A 159 2.90 3.55 10.28
N VAL A 160 3.49 2.85 11.24
CA VAL A 160 2.82 1.88 12.12
C VAL A 160 2.99 2.25 13.60
N ASP A 161 3.50 3.45 13.89
CA ASP A 161 3.83 3.98 15.20
C ASP A 161 3.29 5.40 15.42
N ASP A 162 2.02 5.64 15.08
CA ASP A 162 1.34 6.93 15.28
C ASP A 162 2.00 8.13 14.57
N GLY A 163 2.79 7.87 13.52
CA GLY A 163 3.46 8.88 12.71
C GLY A 163 4.87 9.22 13.20
N ASP A 164 5.42 8.45 14.14
CA ASP A 164 6.79 8.66 14.63
C ASP A 164 7.84 8.33 13.58
N SER A 165 7.60 7.29 12.75
CA SER A 165 8.48 6.93 11.65
C SER A 165 7.71 6.50 10.41
N PHE A 166 8.09 7.08 9.26
CA PHE A 166 7.50 6.76 7.97
C PHE A 166 8.48 6.00 7.08
N ALA A 167 8.04 4.84 6.59
CA ALA A 167 8.72 4.09 5.56
C ALA A 167 8.00 4.32 4.22
N PRO A 168 8.74 4.55 3.11
CA PRO A 168 8.12 4.60 1.79
C PRO A 168 7.46 3.25 1.48
N MET A 169 6.25 3.23 0.94
CA MET A 169 5.63 2.03 0.35
C MET A 169 5.88 1.98 -1.16
N ASP A 170 5.54 3.08 -1.83
CA ASP A 170 5.69 3.26 -3.27
C ASP A 170 6.21 4.67 -3.53
N ARG A 171 7.23 4.80 -4.37
CA ARG A 171 7.86 6.09 -4.68
C ARG A 171 7.66 6.43 -6.14
N ARG A 172 7.18 7.64 -6.40
CA ARG A 172 6.99 8.18 -7.75
C ARG A 172 6.27 7.18 -8.67
N ILE A 173 5.15 6.66 -8.19
CA ILE A 173 4.32 5.68 -8.90
C ILE A 173 3.13 6.38 -9.54
N ASP A 174 2.75 5.96 -10.75
CA ASP A 174 1.51 6.38 -11.37
C ASP A 174 0.32 5.74 -10.63
N PRO A 175 -0.60 6.53 -10.02
CA PRO A 175 -1.75 5.99 -9.29
C PRO A 175 -2.68 5.15 -10.17
N VAL A 176 -2.76 5.42 -11.48
CA VAL A 176 -3.53 4.59 -12.42
C VAL A 176 -2.89 3.21 -12.55
N GLN A 177 -1.57 3.16 -12.66
CA GLN A 177 -0.83 1.90 -12.73
C GLN A 177 -0.92 1.13 -11.39
N LEU A 178 -0.84 1.85 -10.26
CA LEU A 178 -0.96 1.25 -8.94
C LEU A 178 -2.35 0.61 -8.74
N ALA A 179 -3.42 1.32 -9.11
CA ALA A 179 -4.79 0.80 -9.08
C ALA A 179 -4.96 -0.41 -10.03
N ALA A 180 -4.44 -0.33 -11.26
CA ALA A 180 -4.47 -1.45 -12.21
C ALA A 180 -3.74 -2.70 -11.70
N ASN A 181 -2.56 -2.52 -11.09
CA ASN A 181 -1.81 -3.62 -10.44
C ASN A 181 -2.55 -4.22 -9.25
N ALA A 182 -3.48 -3.46 -8.64
CA ALA A 182 -4.38 -3.95 -7.61
C ALA A 182 -5.64 -4.63 -8.16
N GLY A 183 -5.87 -4.61 -9.48
CA GLY A 183 -7.09 -5.11 -10.13
C GLY A 183 -8.27 -4.13 -10.08
N GLU A 184 -7.99 -2.85 -9.85
CA GLU A 184 -8.96 -1.82 -9.45
C GLU A 184 -8.84 -0.57 -10.33
N ALA A 185 -8.55 -0.75 -11.62
CA ALA A 185 -8.27 0.36 -12.54
C ALA A 185 -9.41 1.40 -12.61
N GLU A 186 -10.65 0.99 -12.32
CA GLU A 186 -11.85 1.82 -12.32
C GLU A 186 -11.92 2.81 -11.16
N THR A 187 -11.11 2.63 -10.11
CA THR A 187 -11.09 3.49 -8.92
C THR A 187 -10.35 4.81 -9.16
N VAL A 188 -9.52 4.89 -10.21
CA VAL A 188 -8.84 6.12 -10.63
C VAL A 188 -9.33 6.51 -12.02
N GLN A 189 -10.08 7.60 -12.11
CA GLN A 189 -10.74 8.03 -13.34
C GLN A 189 -10.12 9.30 -13.92
N THR A 190 -10.47 9.65 -15.14
CA THR A 190 -10.14 10.97 -15.68
C THR A 190 -11.19 11.98 -15.21
N CYS A 191 -10.74 13.11 -14.67
CA CYS A 191 -11.51 14.34 -14.57
C CYS A 191 -11.03 15.31 -15.66
#